data_AF-A0A2H9MGQ5-F1
#
_entry.id   AF-A0A2H9MGQ5-F1
#
_cell.length_a   1.000
_cell.length_b   1.000
_cell.length_c   1.000
_cell.angle_alpha   90.00
_cell.angle_beta   90.00
_cell.angle_gamma   90.00
#
_symmetry.space_group_name_H-M   'P 1'
#
loop_
_entity.id
_entity.type
_entity.pdbx_description
1 polymer ?
#
loop_
_entity_poly.entity_id
_entity_poly.type
_entity_poly.pdbx_seq_one_letter_code
_entity_poly.pdbx_strand_id
1 'polypeptide(L)'
;TVNVEKIKIEKLAEVYEKLIPVCPKCNKKMKSIGKNQGYRCRRCSVKTKEIETKKIHRKINPGFYEVPCCARRHLSKPLKRF
;
A
#
# COMPACT_ATOMS: atom_id res chain seq x y z
N THR A 1 10.58 -23.31 10.91
CA THR A 1 9.74 -22.20 11.42
C THR A 1 10.53 -21.43 12.46
N VAL A 2 10.29 -20.13 12.62
CA VAL A 2 11.01 -19.29 13.61
C VAL A 2 10.00 -18.71 14.60
N ASN A 3 10.23 -18.92 15.88
CA ASN A 3 9.43 -18.32 16.95
C ASN A 3 9.91 -16.88 17.17
N VAL A 4 9.16 -15.91 16.66
CA VAL A 4 9.56 -14.49 16.66
C VAL A 4 9.37 -13.89 18.05
N GLU A 5 10.47 -13.53 18.71
CA GLU A 5 10.47 -12.77 19.97
C GLU A 5 10.53 -11.25 19.72
N LYS A 6 11.16 -10.86 18.62
CA LYS A 6 11.29 -9.48 18.15
C LYS A 6 11.55 -9.46 16.65
N ILE A 7 11.23 -8.36 16.01
CA ILE A 7 11.47 -8.15 14.59
C ILE A 7 11.91 -6.71 14.34
N LYS A 8 12.86 -6.54 13.42
CA LYS A 8 13.23 -5.22 12.89
C LYS A 8 12.75 -5.13 11.45
N ILE A 9 11.95 -4.10 11.18
CA ILE A 9 11.54 -3.75 9.83
C ILE A 9 12.57 -2.75 9.30
N GLU A 10 13.48 -3.22 8.46
CA GLU A 10 14.52 -2.39 7.85
C GLU A 10 13.94 -1.41 6.83
N LYS A 11 13.15 -1.93 5.88
CA LYS A 11 12.52 -1.15 4.81
C LYS A 11 11.15 -1.72 4.48
N LEU A 12 10.18 -0.84 4.21
CA LEU A 12 8.86 -1.23 3.75
C LEU A 12 8.90 -1.44 2.23
N ALA A 13 8.39 -2.57 1.77
CA ALA A 13 8.18 -2.80 0.35
C ALA A 13 7.16 -1.79 -0.19
N GLU A 14 7.52 -1.13 -1.30
CA GLU A 14 6.64 -0.22 -1.99
C GLU A 14 5.54 -0.99 -2.74
N VAL A 15 4.30 -0.57 -2.56
CA VAL A 15 3.15 -1.16 -3.27
C VAL A 15 2.43 -0.03 -3.99
N TYR A 16 2.12 -0.26 -5.25
CA TYR A 16 1.43 0.68 -6.12
C TYR A 16 0.08 0.10 -6.54
N GLU A 17 -0.96 0.91 -6.44
CA GLU A 17 -2.29 0.59 -6.95
C GLU A 17 -2.58 1.38 -8.22
N LYS A 18 -3.21 0.72 -9.20
CA LYS A 18 -3.69 1.37 -10.43
C LYS A 18 -5.00 2.06 -10.13
N LEU A 19 -5.04 3.39 -10.22
CA LEU A 19 -6.25 4.17 -10.09
C LEU A 19 -6.96 4.28 -11.43
N ILE A 20 -8.28 4.24 -11.36
CA ILE A 20 -9.13 4.52 -12.52
C ILE A 20 -9.08 6.04 -12.76
N PRO A 21 -8.74 6.50 -13.98
CA PRO A 21 -8.64 7.92 -14.27
C PRO A 21 -9.99 8.63 -14.09
N VAL A 22 -9.91 9.89 -13.68
CA VAL A 22 -11.06 10.77 -13.46
C VAL A 22 -11.24 11.70 -14.67
N CYS A 23 -12.47 11.92 -15.10
CA CYS A 23 -12.74 12.78 -16.25
C CYS A 23 -12.55 14.27 -15.89
N PRO A 24 -11.70 15.04 -16.60
CA PRO A 24 -11.39 16.44 -16.26
C PRO A 24 -12.58 17.39 -16.42
N LYS A 25 -13.63 17.00 -17.15
CA LYS A 25 -14.83 17.82 -17.38
C LYS A 25 -15.97 17.58 -16.39
N CYS A 26 -16.06 16.39 -15.80
CA CYS A 26 -17.22 16.02 -14.96
C CYS A 26 -16.85 15.32 -13.65
N ASN A 27 -15.56 15.18 -13.36
CA ASN A 27 -14.99 14.56 -12.17
C ASN A 27 -15.51 13.15 -11.83
N LYS A 28 -16.07 12.44 -12.82
CA LYS A 28 -16.50 11.04 -12.67
C LYS A 28 -15.40 10.08 -13.10
N LYS A 29 -15.30 8.95 -12.39
CA LYS A 29 -14.46 7.81 -12.78
C LYS A 29 -14.84 7.32 -14.17
N MET A 30 -13.84 7.11 -15.02
CA MET A 30 -14.03 6.66 -16.40
C MET A 30 -14.21 5.13 -16.46
N LYS A 31 -14.82 4.61 -17.53
CA LYS A 31 -14.98 3.17 -17.76
C LYS A 31 -13.90 2.66 -18.71
N SER A 32 -13.41 1.44 -18.50
CA SER A 32 -12.53 0.77 -19.47
C SER A 32 -13.27 0.51 -20.79
N ILE A 33 -12.59 0.70 -21.92
CA ILE A 33 -13.14 0.45 -23.27
C ILE A 33 -12.71 -0.93 -23.80
N GLY A 34 -11.73 -1.58 -23.15
CA GLY A 34 -11.21 -2.87 -23.57
C GLY A 34 -9.73 -3.03 -23.19
N LYS A 35 -9.20 -4.24 -23.36
CA LYS A 35 -7.77 -4.54 -23.12
C LYS A 35 -6.92 -3.64 -24.01
N ASN A 36 -6.03 -2.86 -23.41
CA ASN A 36 -5.13 -1.89 -24.09
C ASN A 36 -5.83 -0.73 -24.84
N GLN A 37 -7.14 -0.55 -24.71
CA GLN A 37 -7.87 0.54 -25.39
C GLN A 37 -8.06 1.80 -24.52
N GLY A 38 -7.69 1.74 -23.24
CA GLY A 38 -7.80 2.86 -22.29
C GLY A 38 -9.21 3.02 -21.71
N TYR A 39 -9.53 4.24 -21.29
CA TYR A 39 -10.73 4.59 -20.55
C TYR A 39 -11.54 5.68 -21.25
N ARG A 40 -12.88 5.62 -21.15
CA ARG A 40 -13.82 6.62 -21.68
C ARG A 40 -14.76 7.12 -20.60
N CYS A 41 -15.02 8.43 -20.60
CA CYS A 41 -16.09 9.01 -19.80
C CYS A 41 -17.45 8.80 -20.50
N ARG A 42 -18.42 8.24 -19.78
CA ARG A 42 -19.78 8.00 -20.32
C ARG A 42 -20.52 9.28 -20.69
N ARG A 43 -20.29 10.38 -19.97
CA ARG A 43 -21.00 11.66 -20.18
C ARG A 43 -20.33 12.53 -21.24
N CYS A 44 -19.03 12.77 -21.09
CA CYS A 44 -18.31 13.72 -21.94
C CYS A 44 -17.65 13.08 -23.16
N SER A 45 -17.68 11.75 -23.29
CA SER A 45 -17.01 10.96 -24.34
C SER A 45 -15.48 11.15 -24.47
N VAL A 46 -14.84 11.91 -23.56
CA VAL A 46 -13.39 12.05 -23.45
C VAL A 46 -12.77 10.67 -23.24
N LYS A 47 -11.63 10.42 -23.89
CA LYS A 47 -10.84 9.18 -23.78
C LYS A 47 -9.47 9.49 -23.17
N THR A 48 -8.97 8.61 -22.33
CA THR A 48 -7.65 8.71 -21.71
C THR A 48 -6.99 7.34 -21.70
N LYS A 49 -5.70 7.28 -22.03
CA LYS A 49 -4.92 6.04 -21.99
C LYS A 49 -4.08 5.91 -20.71
N GLU A 50 -3.79 7.02 -20.06
CA GLU A 50 -2.96 7.06 -18.87
C GLU A 50 -3.70 6.50 -17.65
N ILE A 51 -3.01 5.62 -16.93
CA ILE A 51 -3.44 5.07 -15.65
C ILE A 51 -2.54 5.72 -14.61
N GLU A 52 -3.14 6.46 -13.69
CA GLU A 52 -2.42 6.96 -12.53
C GLU A 52 -2.09 5.78 -11.61
N THR A 53 -0.85 5.70 -11.16
CA THR A 53 -0.44 4.76 -10.12
C THR A 53 -0.23 5.52 -8.83
N LYS A 54 -0.83 5.04 -7.74
CA LYS A 54 -0.67 5.66 -6.42
C LYS A 54 0.04 4.72 -5.48
N LYS A 55 1.03 5.25 -4.76
CA LYS A 55 1.72 4.54 -3.69
C LYS A 55 0.75 4.30 -2.54
N ILE A 56 0.65 3.04 -2.11
CA ILE A 56 -0.16 2.65 -0.96
C ILE A 56 0.68 2.83 0.29
N HIS A 57 0.20 3.67 1.20
CA HIS A 57 0.81 3.84 2.51
C HIS A 57 0.33 2.72 3.45
N ARG A 58 1.27 1.94 3.97
CA ARG A 58 1.01 0.91 5.01
C ARG A 58 0.96 1.58 6.38
N LYS A 59 0.19 0.99 7.30
CA LYS A 59 0.08 1.44 8.70
C LYS A 59 1.26 1.04 9.60
N ILE A 60 2.22 0.30 9.05
CA ILE A 60 3.40 -0.19 9.77
C ILE A 60 4.57 0.71 9.41
N ASN A 61 5.40 1.03 10.40
CA ASN A 61 6.57 1.87 10.25
C ASN A 61 7.83 1.01 10.25
N PRO A 62 8.93 1.46 9.62
CA PRO A 62 10.24 0.86 9.85
C PRO A 62 10.66 1.03 11.32
N GLY A 63 11.37 0.04 11.87
CA GLY A 63 11.79 0.03 13.27
C GLY A 63 11.68 -1.33 13.95
N PHE A 64 11.89 -1.35 15.26
CA PHE A 64 11.81 -2.55 16.08
C PHE A 64 10.41 -2.75 16.67
N TYR A 65 9.96 -4.00 16.67
CA TYR A 65 8.75 -4.48 17.32
C TYR A 65 9.12 -5.67 18.21
N GLU A 66 8.59 -5.71 19.43
CA GLU A 66 8.77 -6.83 20.36
C GLU A 66 7.42 -7.40 20.81
N VAL A 67 7.45 -8.63 21.30
CA VAL A 67 6.29 -9.25 21.96
C VAL A 67 5.89 -8.48 23.23
N PRO A 68 4.61 -8.53 23.64
CA PRO A 68 4.19 -7.94 24.91
C PRO A 68 4.91 -8.58 26.09
N CYS A 69 4.97 -7.88 27.23
CA CYS A 69 5.67 -8.35 28.43
C CYS A 69 5.22 -9.75 28.89
N CYS A 70 3.93 -10.08 28.74
CA CYS A 70 3.38 -11.39 29.09
C CYS A 70 3.87 -12.55 28.21
N ALA A 71 4.38 -12.27 27.02
CA ALA A 71 4.91 -13.26 26.08
C ALA A 71 6.44 -13.22 25.96
N ARG A 72 7.11 -12.40 26.79
CA ARG A 72 8.57 -12.28 26.79
C ARG A 72 9.19 -13.52 27.43
N ARG A 73 10.18 -14.12 26.76
CA ARG A 73 10.94 -15.25 27.32
C ARG A 73 12.06 -14.75 28.23
N HIS A 74 12.55 -15.65 29.09
CA HIS A 74 13.57 -15.32 30.10
C HIS A 74 14.85 -14.70 29.51
N LEU A 75 15.27 -15.13 28.32
CA LEU A 75 16.50 -14.65 27.67
C LEU A 75 16.27 -13.48 26.69
N SER A 76 15.02 -13.12 26.40
CA SER A 76 14.71 -12.08 25.42
C SER A 76 15.06 -10.69 25.98
N LYS A 77 16.12 -10.06 25.46
CA LYS A 77 16.49 -8.67 25.83
C LYS A 77 15.37 -7.68 25.45
N PRO A 78 14.78 -6.89 26.36
CA PRO A 78 13.77 -5.88 26.05
C PRO A 78 14.30 -4.72 25.21
N LEU A 79 13.49 -4.13 24.33
CA LEU A 79 13.83 -2.93 23.56
C LEU A 79 14.24 -1.75 24.45
N LYS A 80 13.64 -1.59 25.63
CA LYS A 80 14.01 -0.53 26.60
C LYS A 80 15.47 -0.62 27.08
N ARG A 81 16.13 -1.77 26.92
CA ARG A 81 17.54 -2.00 27.33
C ARG A 81 18.53 -1.95 26.16
N PHE A 82 18.06 -1.68 24.94
CA PHE A 82 18.93 -1.38 23.80
C PHE A 82 19.29 0.09 23.82
#